data_AF-V6Z331-F1
#
_entry.id   AF-V6Z331-F1
#
_cell.length_a   1.000
_cell.length_b   1.000
_cell.length_c   1.000
_cell.angle_alpha   90.00
_cell.angle_beta   90.00
_cell.angle_gamma   90.00
#
_symmetry.space_group_name_H-M   'P 1'
#
loop_
_entity.id
_entity.type
_entity.pdbx_description
1 polymer ?
#
loop_
_entity_poly.entity_id
_entity_poly.type
_entity_poly.pdbx_seq_one_letter_code
_entity_poly.pdbx_strand_id
1 'polypeptide(L)'
;MVQKTKIAQLREFFRDNPNSTKEDALLALKSDGFDANMIKGYIWRDKKRGFYKEDEDGYITYIDQFDLQAEIDETNEWKRDIRRELVEQLMAANRLETSSEQIRMNSKVINQLLGEI
;
A
#
# COMPACT_ATOMS: atom_id res chain seq x y z
N MET A 1 -0.21 25.74 -16.13
CA MET A 1 -0.45 25.13 -14.80
C MET A 1 -1.14 23.80 -15.02
N VAL A 2 -0.59 22.70 -14.55
CA VAL A 2 -1.29 21.40 -14.60
C VAL A 2 -2.44 21.48 -13.60
N GLN A 3 -3.67 21.35 -14.08
CA GLN A 3 -4.85 21.33 -13.21
C GLN A 3 -4.78 20.07 -12.34
N LYS A 4 -4.51 20.25 -11.05
CA LYS A 4 -4.50 19.13 -10.10
C LYS A 4 -5.91 18.54 -10.02
N THR A 5 -6.00 17.22 -9.94
CA THR A 5 -7.28 16.54 -9.70
C THR A 5 -7.84 16.95 -8.32
N LYS A 6 -9.17 16.92 -8.17
CA LYS A 6 -9.83 17.23 -6.88
C LYS A 6 -9.29 16.40 -5.72
N ILE A 7 -9.01 15.12 -5.94
CA ILE A 7 -8.44 14.26 -4.89
C ILE A 7 -7.02 14.70 -4.50
N ALA A 8 -6.21 15.18 -5.45
CA ALA A 8 -4.88 15.70 -5.16
C ALA A 8 -4.94 17.01 -4.39
N GLN A 9 -5.89 17.89 -4.72
CA GLN A 9 -6.14 19.14 -3.98
C GLN A 9 -6.58 18.85 -2.53
N LEU A 10 -7.45 17.86 -2.31
CA LEU A 10 -7.87 17.45 -0.96
C LEU A 10 -6.70 16.92 -0.13
N ARG A 11 -5.84 16.08 -0.73
CA ARG A 11 -4.64 15.54 -0.07
C ARG A 11 -3.61 16.61 0.27
N GLU A 12 -3.50 17.64 -0.55
CA GLU A 12 -2.64 18.80 -0.30
C GLU A 12 -3.17 19.61 0.88
N PHE A 13 -4.48 19.91 0.90
CA PHE A 13 -5.11 20.60 2.03
C PHE A 13 -4.79 19.95 3.39
N PHE A 14 -4.99 18.64 3.52
CA PHE A 14 -4.74 17.95 4.80
C PHE A 14 -3.25 17.78 5.12
N ARG A 15 -2.35 17.84 4.14
CA ARG A 15 -0.90 17.86 4.39
C ARG A 15 -0.44 19.22 4.89
N ASP A 16 -0.97 20.28 4.30
CA ASP A 16 -0.65 21.66 4.69
C ASP A 16 -1.31 22.06 6.02
N ASN A 17 -2.42 21.40 6.37
CA ASN A 17 -3.21 21.67 7.58
C ASN A 17 -3.37 20.38 8.41
N PRO A 18 -2.30 19.88 9.04
CA PRO A 18 -2.40 18.75 9.95
C PRO A 18 -3.38 19.07 11.08
N ASN A 19 -4.15 18.06 11.51
CA ASN A 19 -5.25 18.21 12.48
C ASN A 19 -6.46 19.02 11.96
N SER A 20 -6.73 18.95 10.67
CA SER A 20 -8.01 19.43 10.11
C SER A 20 -9.04 18.31 10.06
N THR A 21 -10.31 18.68 10.22
CA THR A 21 -11.46 17.79 10.09
C THR A 21 -12.03 17.77 8.65
N LYS A 22 -13.03 16.92 8.41
CA LYS A 22 -13.75 16.88 7.12
C LYS A 22 -14.52 18.18 6.90
N GLU A 23 -15.03 18.74 7.97
CA GLU A 23 -15.76 20.00 8.03
C GLU A 23 -14.84 21.16 7.65
N ASP A 24 -13.61 21.18 8.17
CA ASP A 24 -12.61 22.20 7.83
C ASP A 24 -12.23 22.15 6.34
N ALA A 25 -12.00 20.94 5.81
CA ALA A 25 -11.74 20.75 4.39
C ALA A 25 -12.92 21.19 3.52
N LEU A 26 -14.15 20.92 3.95
CA LEU A 26 -15.35 21.35 3.23
C LEU A 26 -15.47 22.87 3.21
N LEU A 27 -15.20 23.54 4.33
CA LEU A 27 -15.24 25.00 4.40
C LEU A 27 -14.17 25.63 3.52
N ALA A 28 -12.94 25.12 3.58
CA ALA A 28 -11.80 25.66 2.84
C ALA A 28 -11.90 25.43 1.33
N LEU A 29 -12.38 24.26 0.90
CA LEU A 29 -12.40 23.86 -0.52
C LEU A 29 -13.75 24.08 -1.21
N LYS A 30 -14.74 24.65 -0.51
CA LYS A 30 -16.08 24.88 -1.07
C LYS A 30 -16.05 25.76 -2.32
N SER A 31 -15.24 26.82 -2.31
CA SER A 31 -15.07 27.73 -3.44
C SER A 31 -14.49 27.03 -4.67
N ASP A 32 -13.74 25.96 -4.45
CA ASP A 32 -13.10 25.17 -5.50
C ASP A 32 -14.04 24.07 -6.02
N GLY A 33 -15.32 24.12 -5.62
CA GLY A 33 -16.40 23.24 -6.05
C GLY A 33 -16.38 21.87 -5.36
N PHE A 34 -15.83 21.77 -4.15
CA PHE A 34 -15.98 20.57 -3.34
C PHE A 34 -17.34 20.57 -2.64
N ASP A 35 -17.92 19.39 -2.54
CA ASP A 35 -19.09 19.14 -1.73
C ASP A 35 -18.81 18.06 -0.68
N ALA A 36 -19.71 17.94 0.30
CA ALA A 36 -19.55 17.01 1.41
C ALA A 36 -19.47 15.54 0.96
N ASN A 37 -20.19 15.16 -0.11
CA ASN A 37 -20.21 13.79 -0.62
C ASN A 37 -18.89 13.46 -1.33
N MET A 38 -18.35 14.41 -2.09
CA MET A 38 -17.06 14.30 -2.75
C MET A 38 -15.94 14.13 -1.74
N ILE A 39 -15.90 14.96 -0.69
CA ILE A 39 -14.92 14.86 0.39
C ILE A 39 -15.04 13.52 1.12
N LYS A 40 -16.25 13.13 1.54
CA LYS A 40 -16.50 11.82 2.18
C LYS A 40 -16.07 10.66 1.28
N GLY A 41 -16.37 10.72 -0.02
CA GLY A 41 -16.03 9.67 -0.98
C GLY A 41 -14.52 9.53 -1.20
N TYR A 42 -13.80 10.64 -1.32
CA TYR A 42 -12.34 10.62 -1.45
C TYR A 42 -11.65 10.15 -0.18
N ILE A 43 -12.08 10.64 0.98
CA ILE A 43 -11.56 10.16 2.26
C ILE A 43 -11.85 8.66 2.38
N TRP A 44 -13.08 8.18 2.23
CA TRP A 44 -13.37 6.75 2.33
C TRP A 44 -12.51 5.88 1.40
N ARG A 45 -12.29 6.33 0.16
CA ARG A 45 -11.40 5.66 -0.79
C ARG A 45 -9.96 5.58 -0.28
N ASP A 46 -9.43 6.68 0.24
CA ASP A 46 -8.08 6.74 0.76
C ASP A 46 -7.95 5.99 2.10
N LYS A 47 -9.04 5.84 2.89
CA LYS A 47 -9.11 4.99 4.11
C LYS A 47 -8.79 3.56 3.75
N LYS A 48 -9.53 3.06 2.76
CA LYS A 48 -9.43 1.67 2.31
C LYS A 48 -8.06 1.32 1.75
N ARG A 49 -7.31 2.32 1.29
CA ARG A 49 -5.99 2.15 0.70
C ARG A 49 -4.85 2.41 1.70
N GLY A 50 -5.17 2.77 2.94
CA GLY A 50 -4.16 3.05 3.97
C GLY A 50 -3.45 4.39 3.80
N PHE A 51 -3.99 5.34 3.02
CA PHE A 51 -3.35 6.62 2.75
C PHE A 51 -3.59 7.69 3.83
N TYR A 52 -4.39 7.39 4.86
CA TYR A 52 -4.64 8.34 5.96
C TYR A 52 -4.90 7.63 7.29
N LYS A 53 -4.70 8.37 8.40
CA LYS A 53 -5.17 8.04 9.75
C LYS A 53 -6.14 9.11 10.24
N GLU A 54 -7.24 8.66 10.85
CA GLU A 54 -8.24 9.52 11.52
C GLU A 54 -8.27 9.08 12.98
N ASP A 55 -8.11 10.04 13.88
CA ASP A 55 -8.15 9.80 15.31
C ASP A 55 -9.58 9.86 15.87
N GLU A 56 -9.72 9.70 17.20
CA GLU A 56 -11.00 9.68 17.89
C GLU A 56 -11.73 11.03 17.85
N ASP A 57 -10.98 12.13 17.69
CA ASP A 57 -11.51 13.49 17.60
C ASP A 57 -11.85 13.91 16.16
N GLY A 58 -11.59 13.03 15.18
CA GLY A 58 -11.93 13.23 13.77
C GLY A 58 -10.89 14.03 12.98
N TYR A 59 -9.69 14.22 13.53
CA TYR A 59 -8.58 14.84 12.85
C TYR A 59 -7.94 13.91 11.82
N ILE A 60 -7.65 14.44 10.65
CA ILE A 60 -7.13 13.65 9.52
C ILE A 60 -5.68 13.98 9.26
N THR A 61 -4.85 12.95 9.24
CA THR A 61 -3.45 13.01 8.80
C THR A 61 -3.27 12.13 7.57
N TYR A 62 -2.84 12.71 6.45
CA TYR A 62 -2.46 11.95 5.26
C TYR A 62 -1.03 11.46 5.38
N ILE A 63 -0.81 10.18 5.07
CA ILE A 63 0.52 9.58 4.99
C ILE A 63 1.05 9.91 3.59
N ASP A 64 2.25 10.49 3.50
CA ASP A 64 2.79 10.96 2.23
C ASP A 64 2.99 9.78 1.27
N GLN A 65 2.60 9.94 0.00
CA GLN A 65 2.62 8.83 -0.99
C GLN A 65 4.03 8.28 -1.23
N PHE A 66 5.06 9.08 -0.96
CA PHE A 66 6.44 8.65 -1.09
C PHE A 66 6.81 7.59 -0.05
N ASP A 67 6.23 7.70 1.15
CA ASP A 67 6.48 6.79 2.26
C ASP A 67 5.76 5.45 2.03
N LEU A 68 4.50 5.48 1.57
CA LEU A 68 3.76 4.23 1.33
C LEU A 68 4.31 3.44 0.14
N GLN A 69 4.68 4.09 -0.97
CA GLN A 69 5.25 3.36 -2.10
C GLN A 69 6.61 2.75 -1.73
N ALA A 70 7.44 3.49 -0.98
CA ALA A 70 8.70 2.97 -0.45
C ALA A 70 8.47 1.77 0.50
N GLU A 71 7.49 1.85 1.40
CA GLU A 71 7.14 0.76 2.32
C GLU A 71 6.60 -0.49 1.58
N ILE A 72 5.81 -0.29 0.50
CA ILE A 72 5.35 -1.38 -0.37
C ILE A 72 6.54 -2.02 -1.10
N ASP A 73 7.45 -1.22 -1.65
CA ASP A 73 8.61 -1.70 -2.38
C ASP A 73 9.56 -2.46 -1.44
N GLU A 74 9.83 -1.94 -0.24
CA GLU A 74 10.61 -2.60 0.81
C GLU A 74 9.95 -3.92 1.25
N THR A 75 8.63 -3.92 1.46
CA THR A 75 7.87 -5.13 1.79
C THR A 75 7.98 -6.18 0.68
N ASN A 76 7.93 -5.76 -0.58
CA ASN A 76 8.05 -6.66 -1.73
C ASN A 76 9.47 -7.21 -1.87
N GLU A 77 10.49 -6.40 -1.61
CA GLU A 77 11.88 -6.82 -1.58
C GLU A 77 12.13 -7.85 -0.48
N TRP A 78 11.67 -7.57 0.74
CA TRP A 78 11.72 -8.52 1.86
C TRP A 78 11.03 -9.85 1.53
N LYS A 79 9.85 -9.82 0.89
CA LYS A 79 9.17 -11.04 0.43
C LYS A 79 9.98 -11.80 -0.61
N ARG A 80 10.65 -11.11 -1.55
CA ARG A 80 11.52 -11.75 -2.55
C ARG A 80 12.70 -12.43 -1.88
N ASP A 81 13.30 -11.80 -0.87
CA ASP A 81 14.43 -12.37 -0.14
C ASP A 81 14.05 -13.63 0.63
N ILE A 82 12.91 -13.62 1.33
CA ILE A 82 12.37 -14.84 1.97
C ILE A 82 12.14 -15.95 0.94
N ARG A 83 11.59 -15.62 -0.23
CA ARG A 83 11.34 -16.61 -1.28
C ARG A 83 12.64 -17.20 -1.84
N ARG A 84 13.67 -16.38 -2.01
CA ARG A 84 15.02 -16.86 -2.40
C ARG A 84 15.56 -17.83 -1.36
N GLU A 85 15.48 -17.49 -0.09
CA GLU A 85 15.94 -18.37 1.00
C GLU A 85 15.16 -19.70 1.01
N LEU A 86 13.84 -19.65 0.88
CA LEU A 86 13.00 -20.85 0.79
C LEU A 86 13.35 -21.72 -0.42
N VAL A 87 13.63 -21.11 -1.58
CA VAL A 87 14.10 -21.83 -2.77
C VAL A 87 15.43 -22.53 -2.48
N GLU A 88 16.39 -21.84 -1.87
CA GLU A 88 17.69 -22.42 -1.52
C GLU A 88 17.55 -23.60 -0.55
N GLN A 89 16.73 -23.45 0.49
CA GLN A 89 16.44 -24.51 1.46
C GLN A 89 15.78 -25.72 0.77
N LEU A 90 14.78 -25.49 -0.08
CA LEU A 90 14.12 -26.54 -0.84
C LEU A 90 15.08 -27.23 -1.81
N MET A 91 15.93 -26.49 -2.52
CA MET A 91 16.95 -27.07 -3.40
C MET A 91 17.96 -27.92 -2.62
N ALA A 92 18.37 -27.48 -1.43
CA ALA A 92 19.26 -28.25 -0.56
C ALA A 92 18.60 -29.55 -0.09
N ALA A 93 17.36 -29.50 0.38
CA ALA A 93 16.59 -30.68 0.76
C ALA A 93 16.40 -31.64 -0.43
N ASN A 94 16.08 -31.09 -1.61
CA ASN A 94 15.83 -31.88 -2.81
C ASN A 94 17.05 -32.66 -3.32
N ARG A 95 18.26 -32.15 -3.07
CA ARG A 95 19.51 -32.83 -3.41
C ARG A 95 19.78 -34.09 -2.58
N LEU A 96 19.23 -34.15 -1.36
CA LEU A 96 19.40 -35.26 -0.43
C LEU A 96 18.22 -36.23 -0.46
N GLU A 97 17.13 -35.86 -1.13
CA GLU A 97 15.92 -36.66 -1.22
C GLU A 97 16.11 -37.85 -2.16
N THR A 98 15.46 -38.96 -1.84
CA THR A 98 15.50 -40.21 -2.61
C THR A 98 14.12 -40.63 -3.12
N SER A 99 13.05 -40.10 -2.53
CA SER A 99 11.68 -40.29 -3.00
C SER A 99 11.42 -39.47 -4.26
N SER A 100 11.21 -40.15 -5.39
CA SER A 100 10.89 -39.52 -6.67
C SER A 100 9.65 -38.61 -6.62
N GLU A 101 8.63 -38.97 -5.83
CA GLU A 101 7.43 -38.14 -5.65
C GLU A 101 7.74 -36.85 -4.88
N GLN A 102 8.54 -36.95 -3.82
CA GLN A 102 8.95 -35.78 -3.05
C GLN A 102 9.85 -34.87 -3.88
N ILE A 103 10.75 -35.45 -4.70
CA ILE A 103 11.60 -34.70 -5.63
C ILE A 103 10.76 -33.88 -6.61
N ARG A 104 9.74 -34.52 -7.19
CA ARG A 104 8.81 -33.88 -8.13
C ARG A 104 8.02 -32.76 -7.46
N MET A 105 7.53 -32.98 -6.25
CA MET A 105 6.75 -31.99 -5.50
C MET A 105 7.60 -30.77 -5.13
N ASN A 106 8.79 -30.98 -4.58
CA ASN A 106 9.73 -29.90 -4.27
C ASN A 106 10.08 -29.09 -5.53
N SER A 107 10.36 -29.76 -6.65
CA SER A 107 10.66 -29.10 -7.93
C SER A 107 9.52 -28.20 -8.42
N LYS A 108 8.26 -28.63 -8.21
CA LYS A 108 7.08 -27.81 -8.54
C LYS A 108 7.00 -26.56 -7.67
N VAL A 109 7.22 -26.70 -6.36
CA VAL A 109 7.17 -25.57 -5.42
C VAL A 109 8.31 -24.59 -5.68
N ILE A 110 9.53 -25.09 -5.95
CA ILE A 110 10.69 -24.26 -6.33
C ILE A 110 10.36 -23.42 -7.58
N ASN A 111 9.84 -24.05 -8.64
CA ASN A 111 9.48 -23.34 -9.87
C ASN A 111 8.38 -22.29 -9.65
N GLN A 112 7.41 -22.59 -8.79
CA GLN A 112 6.39 -21.61 -8.42
C GLN A 112 7.03 -20.40 -7.72
N LEU A 113 7.84 -20.63 -6.68
CA LEU A 113 8.48 -19.55 -5.92
C LEU A 113 9.39 -18.69 -6.81
N LEU A 114 10.15 -19.31 -7.72
CA LEU A 114 10.99 -18.61 -8.70
C LEU A 114 10.18 -17.74 -9.67
N GLY A 115 8.99 -18.18 -10.08
CA GLY A 115 8.12 -17.40 -10.96
C GLY A 115 7.46 -16.20 -10.29
N GLU A 116 7.49 -16.14 -8.95
CA GLU A 116 6.94 -15.04 -8.17
C GLU A 116 8.04 -14.15 -7.52
N ILE A 117 9.30 -14.32 -7.94
CA ILE A 117 10.45 -13.43 -7.69
C ILE A 117 10.64 -12.56 -8.92
#